data_AF-S4PJ77-F1
#
_entry.id   AF-S4PJ77-F1
#
_cell.length_a   1.000
_cell.length_b   1.000
_cell.length_c   1.000
_cell.angle_alpha   90.00
_cell.angle_beta   90.00
_cell.angle_gamma   90.00
#
_symmetry.space_group_name_H-M   'P 1'
#
loop_
_entity.id
_entity.type
_entity.pdbx_description
1 polymer ?
#
loop_
_entity_poly.entity_id
_entity_poly.type
_entity_poly.pdbx_seq_one_letter_code
_entity_poly.pdbx_strand_id
1 'polypeptide(L)'
;MAGVRHVCECVSRRAAYLVSAGIATLLNKMAEPRVTVGIDGSVYRFHPHFHALMCERITQLVRPGIQFDLMLSEDGSGRGAALVAAVACRQREA
;
A
#
# COMPACT_ATOMS: atom_id res chain seq x y z
N MET A 1 -26.53 -9.39 -16.48
CA MET A 1 -25.30 -8.65 -16.12
C MET A 1 -25.07 -8.46 -14.61
N ALA A 2 -26.07 -8.62 -13.73
CA ALA A 2 -25.90 -8.44 -12.29
C ALA A 2 -24.92 -9.44 -11.63
N GLY A 3 -24.90 -10.70 -12.07
CA GLY A 3 -24.02 -11.74 -11.52
C GLY A 3 -22.53 -11.44 -11.71
N VAL A 4 -22.11 -11.02 -12.91
CA VAL A 4 -20.71 -10.70 -13.20
C VAL A 4 -20.23 -9.51 -12.38
N ARG A 5 -21.04 -8.46 -12.29
CA ARG A 5 -20.75 -7.29 -11.44
C ARG A 5 -20.53 -7.72 -9.98
N HIS A 6 -21.42 -8.54 -9.44
CA HIS A 6 -21.33 -9.00 -8.06
C HIS A 6 -20.05 -9.83 -7.80
N VAL A 7 -19.71 -10.74 -8.72
CA VAL A 7 -18.47 -11.52 -8.61
C VAL A 7 -17.24 -10.61 -8.63
N CYS A 8 -17.17 -9.65 -9.56
CA CYS A 8 -16.06 -8.70 -9.62
C CYS A 8 -15.95 -7.88 -8.33
N GLU A 9 -17.06 -7.39 -7.78
CA GLU A 9 -17.08 -6.66 -6.52
C GLU A 9 -16.56 -7.50 -5.35
N CYS A 10 -17.01 -8.75 -5.24
CA CYS A 10 -16.55 -9.69 -4.22
C CYS A 10 -15.04 -9.97 -4.32
N VAL A 11 -14.54 -10.19 -5.54
CA VAL A 11 -13.11 -10.45 -5.78
C VAL A 11 -12.27 -9.23 -5.43
N SER A 12 -12.66 -8.04 -5.90
CA SER A 12 -11.94 -6.79 -5.62
C SER A 12 -11.94 -6.45 -4.13
N ARG A 13 -13.08 -6.61 -3.44
CA ARG A 13 -13.17 -6.40 -1.99
C ARG A 13 -12.28 -7.36 -1.21
N ARG A 14 -12.31 -8.65 -1.55
CA ARG A 14 -11.45 -9.66 -0.91
C ARG A 14 -9.97 -9.31 -1.10
N ALA A 15 -9.55 -8.98 -2.32
CA ALA A 15 -8.17 -8.65 -2.62
C ALA A 15 -7.69 -7.41 -1.83
N ALA A 16 -8.48 -6.33 -1.82
CA ALA A 16 -8.17 -5.12 -1.06
C ALA A 16 -8.04 -5.43 0.44
N TYR A 17 -8.96 -6.21 1.01
CA TYR A 17 -8.95 -6.50 2.44
C TYR A 17 -7.76 -7.35 2.90
N LEU A 18 -7.35 -8.33 2.10
CA LEU A 18 -6.20 -9.17 2.41
C LEU A 18 -4.89 -8.35 2.42
N VAL A 19 -4.68 -7.49 1.42
CA VAL A 19 -3.52 -6.60 1.37
C VAL A 19 -3.54 -5.60 2.53
N SER A 20 -4.70 -5.01 2.83
CA SER A 20 -4.88 -4.11 3.96
C SER A 20 -4.51 -4.74 5.30
N ALA A 21 -4.82 -6.02 5.53
CA ALA A 21 -4.44 -6.71 6.76
C ALA A 21 -2.92 -6.82 6.92
N GLY A 22 -2.19 -7.07 5.82
CA GLY A 22 -0.73 -7.05 5.82
C GLY A 22 -0.17 -5.67 6.17
N ILE A 23 -0.69 -4.62 5.55
CA ILE A 23 -0.27 -3.24 5.83
C ILE A 23 -0.56 -2.85 7.28
N ALA A 24 -1.78 -3.10 7.77
CA ALA A 24 -2.16 -2.79 9.15
C ALA A 24 -1.27 -3.51 10.17
N THR A 25 -0.88 -4.77 9.88
CA THR A 25 0.07 -5.52 10.71
C THR A 25 1.42 -4.83 10.81
N LEU A 26 1.96 -4.34 9.68
CA LEU A 26 3.21 -3.59 9.67
C LEU A 26 3.11 -2.26 10.39
N LEU A 27 2.04 -1.49 10.15
CA LEU A 27 1.78 -0.23 10.86
C LEU A 27 1.74 -0.44 12.39
N ASN A 28 0.99 -1.45 12.84
CA ASN A 28 0.89 -1.79 14.25
C ASN A 28 2.21 -2.27 14.86
N LYS A 29 3.05 -2.94 14.06
CA LYS A 29 4.38 -3.41 14.48
C LYS A 29 5.39 -2.26 14.59
N MET A 30 5.37 -1.33 13.63
CA MET A 30 6.24 -0.15 13.63
C MET A 30 5.88 0.80 14.78
N ALA A 31 4.58 0.90 15.11
CA ALA A 31 4.07 1.75 16.20
C ALA A 31 4.47 3.23 16.08
N GLU A 32 4.64 3.70 14.85
CA GLU A 32 4.93 5.10 14.55
C GLU A 32 3.62 5.91 14.45
N PRO A 33 3.60 7.17 14.93
CA PRO A 33 2.37 7.96 14.99
C PRO A 33 1.83 8.36 13.60
N ARG A 34 2.72 8.49 12.60
CA ARG A 34 2.35 8.88 11.22
C ARG A 34 3.20 8.13 10.21
N VAL A 35 2.56 7.40 9.29
CA VAL A 35 3.26 6.60 8.27
C VAL A 35 2.62 6.80 6.89
N THR A 36 3.42 7.14 5.88
CA THR A 36 2.99 7.09 4.48
C THR A 36 3.43 5.77 3.86
N VAL A 37 2.48 5.03 3.32
CA VAL A 37 2.73 3.76 2.62
C VAL A 37 2.79 4.03 1.12
N GLY A 38 3.95 3.81 0.52
CA GLY A 38 4.12 3.85 -0.93
C GLY A 38 3.50 2.60 -1.58
N ILE A 39 2.58 2.80 -2.52
CA ILE A 39 1.89 1.74 -3.24
C ILE A 39 2.18 1.89 -4.73
N ASP A 40 2.49 0.79 -5.41
CA ASP A 40 2.61 0.73 -6.86
C ASP A 40 1.80 -0.47 -7.40
N GLY A 41 1.41 -0.41 -8.67
CA GLY A 41 0.70 -1.48 -9.35
C GLY A 41 -0.58 -1.01 -10.04
N SER A 42 -0.90 -1.68 -11.16
CA SER A 42 -2.04 -1.34 -12.01
C SER A 42 -3.40 -1.49 -11.31
N VAL A 43 -3.55 -2.47 -10.41
CA VAL A 43 -4.80 -2.67 -9.66
C VAL A 43 -5.10 -1.45 -8.79
N TYR A 44 -4.13 -0.99 -7.99
CA TYR A 44 -4.32 0.18 -7.14
C TYR A 44 -4.52 1.46 -7.98
N ARG A 45 -3.78 1.60 -9.09
CA ARG A 45 -3.83 2.78 -9.97
C ARG A 45 -5.14 2.92 -10.75
N PHE A 46 -5.68 1.82 -11.28
CA PHE A 46 -6.77 1.87 -12.26
C PHE A 46 -8.10 1.33 -11.74
N HIS A 47 -8.11 0.56 -10.65
CA HIS A 47 -9.37 0.02 -10.12
C HIS A 47 -10.10 1.09 -9.29
N PRO A 48 -11.35 1.46 -9.64
CA PRO A 48 -12.02 2.66 -9.14
C PRO A 48 -12.30 2.66 -7.63
N HIS A 49 -12.36 1.48 -6.99
CA HIS A 49 -12.71 1.34 -5.58
C HIS A 49 -11.57 0.83 -4.69
N PHE A 50 -10.40 0.51 -5.27
CA PHE A 50 -9.40 -0.27 -4.53
C PHE A 50 -8.77 0.55 -3.40
N HIS A 51 -8.42 1.81 -3.66
CA HIS A 51 -7.93 2.74 -2.65
C HIS A 51 -8.91 2.88 -1.47
N ALA A 52 -10.19 3.17 -1.76
CA ALA A 52 -11.20 3.37 -0.71
C ALA A 52 -11.40 2.10 0.15
N LEU A 53 -11.51 0.92 -0.49
CA LEU A 53 -11.63 -0.36 0.21
C LEU A 53 -10.41 -0.65 1.09
N MET A 54 -9.21 -0.28 0.62
CA MET A 54 -8.00 -0.43 1.39
C MET A 54 -7.97 0.48 2.61
N CYS A 55 -8.22 1.78 2.43
CA CYS A 55 -8.24 2.77 3.50
C CYS A 55 -9.28 2.40 4.58
N GLU A 56 -10.48 2.00 4.17
CA GLU A 56 -11.53 1.52 5.07
C GLU A 56 -11.04 0.36 5.94
N ARG A 57 -10.48 -0.69 5.30
CA ARG A 57 -10.06 -1.89 6.02
C ARG A 57 -8.83 -1.67 6.89
N ILE A 58 -7.86 -0.86 6.46
CA ILE A 58 -6.68 -0.54 7.28
C ILE A 58 -7.11 0.24 8.52
N THR A 59 -8.01 1.23 8.36
CA THR A 59 -8.53 2.02 9.49
C THR A 59 -9.22 1.14 10.54
N GLN A 60 -9.93 0.08 10.12
CA GLN A 60 -10.56 -0.87 11.03
C GLN A 60 -9.56 -1.78 11.78
N LEU A 61 -8.35 -1.99 11.25
CA LEU A 61 -7.38 -2.94 11.78
C LEU A 61 -6.19 -2.27 12.49
N VAL A 62 -5.94 -0.99 12.24
CA VAL A 62 -4.84 -0.24 12.85
C VAL A 62 -5.17 0.12 14.30
N ARG A 63 -4.16 0.13 15.17
CA ARG A 63 -4.31 0.56 16.57
C ARG A 63 -4.66 2.05 16.63
N PRO A 64 -5.47 2.46 17.63
CA PRO A 64 -5.75 3.88 17.85
C PRO A 64 -4.46 4.69 18.00
N GLY A 65 -4.43 5.90 17.44
CA GLY A 65 -3.30 6.82 17.52
C GLY A 65 -2.27 6.70 16.39
N ILE A 66 -2.36 5.67 15.54
CA ILE A 66 -1.54 5.56 14.34
C ILE A 66 -2.30 6.15 13.15
N GLN A 67 -1.75 7.21 12.55
CA GLN A 67 -2.26 7.78 11.31
C GLN A 67 -1.47 7.22 10.12
N PHE A 68 -2.18 6.93 9.03
CA PHE A 68 -1.55 6.47 7.80
C PHE A 68 -2.07 7.23 6.58
N ASP A 69 -1.27 7.23 5.52
CA ASP A 69 -1.67 7.67 4.19
C ASP A 69 -1.17 6.68 3.13
N LEU A 70 -1.91 6.52 2.03
CA LEU A 70 -1.54 5.65 0.91
C LEU A 70 -1.19 6.50 -0.31
N MET A 71 0.07 6.49 -0.71
CA MET A 71 0.57 7.31 -1.80
C MET A 71 0.96 6.43 -2.99
N LEU A 72 0.53 6.81 -4.20
CA LEU A 72 0.97 6.15 -5.43
C LEU A 72 2.45 6.47 -5.67
N SER A 73 3.29 5.44 -5.79
CA SER A 73 4.70 5.56 -6.14
C SER A 73 4.84 5.57 -7.67
N GLU A 74 5.60 6.54 -8.21
CA GLU A 74 5.73 6.72 -9.66
C GLU A 74 6.74 5.78 -10.32
N ASP A 75 7.87 5.51 -9.66
CA ASP A 75 8.94 4.66 -10.20
C ASP A 75 9.85 4.12 -9.09
N GLY A 76 9.44 3.00 -8.48
CA GLY A 76 10.27 2.31 -7.48
C GLY A 76 11.45 1.57 -8.09
N SER A 77 11.29 0.97 -9.27
CA SER A 77 12.29 0.10 -9.90
C SER A 77 13.43 0.84 -10.60
N GLY A 78 13.17 2.04 -11.16
CA GLY A 78 14.18 2.85 -11.81
C GLY A 78 14.85 3.80 -10.83
N ARG A 79 14.15 4.89 -10.47
CA ARG A 79 14.65 5.92 -9.55
C ARG A 79 15.04 5.36 -8.19
N GLY A 80 14.23 4.47 -7.62
CA GLY A 80 14.53 3.85 -6.33
C GLY A 80 15.81 3.01 -6.36
N ALA A 81 15.99 2.17 -7.39
CA ALA A 81 17.19 1.36 -7.54
C ALA A 81 18.45 2.22 -7.76
N ALA A 82 18.36 3.27 -8.58
CA ALA A 82 19.46 4.21 -8.77
C ALA A 82 19.87 4.92 -7.46
N LEU A 83 18.91 5.33 -6.63
CA LEU A 83 19.19 5.94 -5.33
C LEU A 83 19.92 4.97 -4.40
N VAL A 84 19.45 3.71 -4.32
CA VAL A 84 20.11 2.67 -3.50
C VAL A 84 21.52 2.41 -3.99
N ALA A 85 21.74 2.31 -5.31
CA ALA A 85 23.07 2.13 -5.89
C ALA A 85 24.01 3.29 -5.53
N ALA A 86 23.54 4.54 -5.64
CA ALA A 86 24.32 5.72 -5.26
C ALA A 86 24.70 5.72 -3.76
N VAL A 87 23.80 5.32 -2.86
CA VAL A 87 24.11 5.19 -1.42
C VAL A 87 25.15 4.09 -1.18
N ALA A 88 25.00 2.94 -1.84
CA ALA A 88 25.93 1.81 -1.68
C ALA A 88 27.34 2.13 -2.20
N CYS A 89 27.47 2.86 -3.32
CA CYS A 89 28.77 3.31 -3.82
C CYS A 89 29.47 4.23 -2.83
N ARG A 90 28.77 5.24 -2.28
CA ARG A 90 29.35 6.15 -1.28
C ARG A 90 29.83 5.42 -0.02
N GLN A 91 29.11 4.40 0.44
CA GLN A 91 29.51 3.62 1.62
C GLN A 91 30.76 2.75 1.39
N ARG A 92 31.12 2.45 0.13
CA ARG A 92 32.37 1.72 -0.20
C ARG A 92 33.57 2.65 -0.30
N GLU A 93 33.33 3.93 -0.54
CA GLU A 93 34.35 4.97 -0.69
C GLU A 93 34.65 5.69 0.64
N ALA A 94 33.79 5.52 1.65
CA ALA A 94 33.96 5.99 3.03
C ALA A 94 34.67 4.94 3.89
#